data_AF-A0A812UBF3-F1
#
_entry.id   AF-A0A812UBF3-F1
#
_cell.length_a   1.000
_cell.length_b   1.000
_cell.length_c   1.000
_cell.angle_alpha   90.00
_cell.angle_beta   90.00
_cell.angle_gamma   90.00
#
_symmetry.space_group_name_H-M   'P 1'
#
loop_
_entity.id
_entity.type
_entity.pdbx_description
1 polymer ?
#
loop_
_entity_poly.entity_id
_entity_poly.type
_entity_poly.pdbx_seq_one_letter_code
_entity_poly.pdbx_strand_id
1 'polypeptide(L)'
;MVENDTYRGPYTGSELTDACKHSEERSPACYEEKMFEDYSLQVIKNHDASDEEHPLFLFHAFHLLHTPLQVPKYYFDQIEESVISKGGRAFDSENRRLIMAMTKYMDDTIKNLTTALKDKGMWENTLVVFTTDNGGPIYEPGSSNNYPLRGGKYSDFEGGVRTTTFMSGGYIPKERRGKVHKGVVSLADWYTMFSELAGVDPEDAEAARANVWLKAQGLTELSKVDGKKGQLEAILKGEPGPWANESLFISGNAMLEYPYKLITGKQPYMRHTGPLYPNCSTISSMTGGQGPDFIDFGVLEKKPDLGDKSYWRGDCAHGCLFNVEEDPSESMDLSQDPAQQERMRRMIDALSQHNQTLFIPERGETHLKACYSMMLNGGGHFGPFVNIEGYYTTPPREMNDLNLREKAQLMMMAAVEKDPLRSFVQKMAAKRILKKLEETSDKCCTNTACTGNSTDPGMPDVFTFIQSVNATMIEAVGETGLGGYV
;
A
#
# COMPACT_ATOMS: atom_id res chain seq x y z
N MET A 1 -20.55 -11.65 -22.71
CA MET A 1 -19.12 -11.86 -22.46
C MET A 1 -18.97 -13.30 -22.03
N VAL A 2 -18.20 -14.11 -22.77
CA VAL A 2 -17.84 -15.46 -22.33
C VAL A 2 -17.10 -15.30 -21.00
N GLU A 3 -17.42 -16.12 -20.00
CA GLU A 3 -16.72 -16.21 -18.71
C GLU A 3 -15.22 -16.42 -18.95
N ASN A 4 -14.50 -15.33 -19.15
CA ASN A 4 -13.08 -15.27 -18.87
C ASN A 4 -13.03 -15.07 -17.36
N ASP A 5 -12.76 -16.15 -16.63
CA ASP A 5 -12.44 -16.15 -15.21
C ASP A 5 -11.24 -15.21 -14.96
N THR A 6 -11.51 -13.91 -14.82
CA THR A 6 -10.54 -12.92 -14.38
C THR A 6 -10.37 -13.08 -12.88
N TYR A 7 -9.35 -13.87 -12.56
CA TYR A 7 -8.54 -13.92 -11.35
C TYR A 7 -8.91 -12.91 -10.22
N ARG A 8 -9.24 -13.47 -9.05
CA ARG A 8 -9.19 -12.82 -7.73
C ARG A 8 -8.42 -13.81 -6.82
N GLY A 9 -7.30 -13.40 -6.20
CA GLY A 9 -6.35 -14.29 -5.46
C GLY A 9 -6.98 -15.07 -4.27
N PRO A 10 -6.25 -15.94 -3.50
CA PRO A 10 -4.79 -16.03 -3.29
C PRO A 10 -4.10 -17.42 -3.42
N TYR A 11 -2.75 -17.45 -3.46
CA TYR A 11 -1.89 -18.64 -3.18
C TYR A 11 -1.63 -18.68 -1.65
N THR A 12 -2.18 -19.56 -0.83
CA THR A 12 -2.84 -20.85 -1.04
C THR A 12 -4.32 -20.80 -0.71
N GLY A 13 -5.15 -21.45 -1.51
CA GLY A 13 -6.57 -21.57 -1.26
C GLY A 13 -7.29 -22.10 -2.48
N SER A 14 -8.55 -22.50 -2.33
CA SER A 14 -9.38 -23.12 -3.35
C SER A 14 -9.60 -22.27 -4.62
N GLU A 15 -9.16 -21.01 -4.67
CA GLU A 15 -9.60 -20.01 -5.66
C GLU A 15 -8.60 -19.65 -6.77
N LEU A 16 -7.34 -20.07 -6.69
CA LEU A 16 -6.48 -20.07 -7.88
C LEU A 16 -7.00 -21.12 -8.88
N THR A 17 -6.92 -20.87 -10.18
CA THR A 17 -7.14 -21.94 -11.16
C THR A 17 -6.09 -23.04 -10.93
N ASP A 18 -6.45 -24.30 -11.17
CA ASP A 18 -5.50 -25.42 -11.02
C ASP A 18 -4.22 -25.20 -11.87
N ALA A 19 -4.35 -24.43 -12.96
CA ALA A 19 -3.25 -23.97 -13.80
C ALA A 19 -2.23 -23.09 -13.07
N CYS A 20 -2.61 -22.33 -12.03
CA CYS A 20 -1.72 -21.46 -11.27
C CYS A 20 -1.20 -22.09 -9.97
N LYS A 21 -2.02 -22.93 -9.32
CA LYS A 21 -1.71 -23.52 -7.99
C LYS A 21 -0.48 -24.41 -7.97
N HIS A 22 -0.18 -25.08 -9.08
CA HIS A 22 0.91 -26.05 -9.18
C HIS A 22 1.87 -25.72 -10.32
N SER A 23 1.82 -24.49 -10.83
CA SER A 23 2.73 -24.08 -11.88
C SER A 23 4.14 -23.89 -11.32
N GLU A 24 5.06 -24.70 -11.84
CA GLU A 24 6.50 -24.51 -11.68
C GLU A 24 7.05 -23.50 -12.70
N GLU A 25 6.19 -22.91 -13.54
CA GLU A 25 6.59 -21.86 -14.46
C GLU A 25 7.06 -20.63 -13.67
N ARG A 26 8.10 -19.98 -14.20
CA ARG A 26 8.62 -18.76 -13.62
C ARG A 26 7.57 -17.66 -13.54
N SER A 27 6.77 -17.49 -14.59
CA SER A 27 5.75 -16.45 -14.68
C SER A 27 4.48 -17.01 -15.34
N PRO A 28 3.63 -17.72 -14.60
CA PRO A 28 2.42 -18.34 -15.15
C PRO A 28 1.43 -17.27 -15.64
N ALA A 29 0.78 -17.52 -16.77
CA ALA A 29 -0.10 -16.53 -17.43
C ALA A 29 -1.33 -16.13 -16.60
N CYS A 30 -1.74 -16.97 -15.65
CA CYS A 30 -2.84 -16.72 -14.74
C CYS A 30 -2.44 -15.84 -13.53
N TYR A 31 -1.17 -15.48 -13.38
CA TYR A 31 -0.70 -14.56 -12.33
C TYR A 31 -0.89 -13.11 -12.77
N GLU A 32 -1.55 -12.29 -11.95
CA GLU A 32 -1.94 -10.91 -12.31
C GLU A 32 -0.76 -10.03 -12.73
N GLU A 33 0.35 -10.09 -12.01
CA GLU A 33 1.55 -9.30 -12.34
C GLU A 33 2.14 -9.68 -13.69
N LYS A 34 1.98 -10.95 -14.11
CA LYS A 34 2.37 -11.38 -15.45
C LYS A 34 1.49 -10.75 -16.52
N MET A 35 0.19 -10.61 -16.25
CA MET A 35 -0.72 -9.93 -17.18
C MET A 35 -0.32 -8.46 -17.31
N PHE A 36 -0.07 -7.76 -16.21
CA PHE A 36 0.36 -6.35 -16.24
C PHE A 36 1.71 -6.16 -16.95
N GLU A 37 2.66 -7.07 -16.72
CA GLU A 37 3.93 -7.10 -17.43
C GLU A 37 3.70 -7.26 -18.94
N ASP A 38 2.89 -8.23 -19.36
CA ASP A 38 2.62 -8.49 -20.78
C ASP A 38 1.96 -7.30 -21.47
N TYR A 39 0.98 -6.66 -20.83
CA TYR A 39 0.37 -5.44 -21.36
C TYR A 39 1.38 -4.32 -21.49
N SER A 40 2.24 -4.12 -20.49
CA SER A 40 3.28 -3.08 -20.52
C SER A 40 4.32 -3.34 -21.62
N LEU A 41 4.73 -4.60 -21.78
CA LEU A 41 5.61 -5.01 -22.88
C LEU A 41 4.94 -4.82 -24.24
N GLN A 42 3.64 -5.09 -24.35
CA GLN A 42 2.88 -4.86 -25.58
C GLN A 42 2.81 -3.38 -25.93
N VAL A 43 2.55 -2.50 -24.95
CA VAL A 43 2.58 -1.04 -25.13
C VAL A 43 3.94 -0.59 -25.65
N ILE A 44 5.04 -1.01 -25.01
CA ILE A 44 6.41 -0.67 -25.45
C ILE A 44 6.68 -1.18 -26.88
N LYS A 45 6.32 -2.43 -27.19
CA LYS A 45 6.58 -3.04 -28.51
C LYS A 45 5.79 -2.36 -29.62
N ASN A 46 4.55 -1.97 -29.35
CA ASN A 46 3.63 -1.40 -30.33
C ASN A 46 3.77 0.11 -30.50
N HIS A 47 4.40 0.80 -29.55
CA HIS A 47 4.67 2.23 -29.65
C HIS A 47 5.61 2.53 -30.83
N ASP A 48 5.25 3.53 -31.63
CA ASP A 48 6.08 4.06 -32.71
C ASP A 48 7.08 5.07 -32.15
N ALA A 49 8.32 4.62 -31.97
CA ALA A 49 9.39 5.45 -31.42
C ALA A 49 9.81 6.62 -32.34
N SER A 50 9.31 6.68 -33.58
CA SER A 50 9.55 7.79 -34.51
C SER A 50 8.48 8.88 -34.45
N ASP A 51 7.38 8.64 -33.73
CA ASP A 51 6.30 9.60 -33.54
C ASP A 51 6.63 10.57 -32.40
N GLU A 52 7.22 11.73 -32.76
CA GLU A 52 7.55 12.79 -31.80
C GLU A 52 6.30 13.52 -31.25
N GLU A 53 5.15 13.42 -31.91
CA GLU A 53 3.91 14.08 -31.47
C GLU A 53 3.21 13.29 -30.34
N HIS A 54 3.48 11.99 -30.22
CA HIS A 54 2.82 11.12 -29.24
C HIS A 54 3.83 10.40 -28.32
N PRO A 55 4.54 11.11 -27.43
CA PRO A 55 5.51 10.49 -26.52
C PRO A 55 4.86 9.45 -25.57
N LEU A 56 5.59 8.39 -25.24
CA LEU A 56 5.11 7.36 -24.32
C LEU A 56 5.25 7.78 -22.85
N PHE A 57 4.12 7.85 -22.14
CA PHE A 57 4.08 7.78 -20.68
C PHE A 57 3.51 6.42 -20.25
N LEU A 58 4.29 5.66 -19.49
CA LEU A 58 3.90 4.34 -18.97
C LEU A 58 4.00 4.33 -17.45
N PHE A 59 2.86 4.21 -16.77
CA PHE A 59 2.79 4.00 -15.33
C PHE A 59 2.50 2.52 -15.03
N HIS A 60 3.55 1.78 -14.69
CA HIS A 60 3.42 0.38 -14.26
C HIS A 60 3.31 0.31 -12.74
N ALA A 61 2.07 0.37 -12.25
CA ALA A 61 1.76 0.30 -10.82
C ALA A 61 1.66 -1.16 -10.35
N PHE A 62 2.77 -1.71 -9.89
CA PHE A 62 2.78 -3.04 -9.27
C PHE A 62 1.76 -3.10 -8.12
N HIS A 63 1.04 -4.22 -7.97
CA HIS A 63 0.39 -4.55 -6.71
C HIS A 63 1.42 -5.10 -5.71
N LEU A 64 2.51 -5.69 -6.21
CA LEU A 64 3.69 -6.03 -5.41
C LEU A 64 4.25 -4.79 -4.70
N LEU A 65 4.61 -4.83 -3.41
CA LEU A 65 4.69 -5.99 -2.51
C LEU A 65 3.56 -6.02 -1.48
N HIS A 66 2.37 -5.54 -1.86
CA HIS A 66 1.24 -5.47 -0.96
C HIS A 66 0.69 -6.86 -0.62
N THR A 67 0.16 -7.00 0.60
CA THR A 67 -0.58 -8.21 1.00
C THR A 67 -1.87 -8.34 0.19
N PRO A 68 -2.38 -9.56 -0.06
CA PRO A 68 -1.87 -10.88 0.36
C PRO A 68 -0.53 -11.25 -0.29
N LEU A 69 0.35 -11.91 0.48
CA LEU A 69 1.68 -12.29 -0.01
C LEU A 69 1.61 -13.45 -0.99
N GLN A 70 1.82 -13.19 -2.27
CA GLN A 70 1.70 -14.18 -3.33
C GLN A 70 2.80 -14.03 -4.35
N VAL A 71 3.35 -15.17 -4.81
CA VAL A 71 4.38 -15.21 -5.83
C VAL A 71 4.41 -16.60 -6.47
N PRO A 72 4.82 -16.77 -7.74
CA PRO A 72 5.00 -18.09 -8.33
C PRO A 72 5.98 -18.95 -7.52
N LYS A 73 5.66 -20.23 -7.36
CA LYS A 73 6.41 -21.20 -6.55
C LYS A 73 7.91 -21.24 -6.92
N TYR A 74 8.21 -21.11 -8.22
CA TYR A 74 9.57 -21.00 -8.74
C TYR A 74 10.44 -19.99 -7.96
N TYR A 75 9.90 -18.79 -7.68
CA TYR A 75 10.62 -17.75 -6.96
C TYR A 75 10.76 -18.08 -5.48
N PHE A 76 9.69 -18.59 -4.86
CA PHE A 76 9.69 -18.93 -3.44
C PHE A 76 10.65 -20.07 -3.10
N ASP A 77 10.75 -21.09 -3.95
CA ASP A 77 11.62 -22.25 -3.72
C ASP A 77 13.11 -21.89 -3.79
N GLN A 78 13.48 -20.92 -4.63
CA GLN A 78 14.87 -20.57 -4.90
C GLN A 78 15.37 -19.35 -4.11
N ILE A 79 14.48 -18.55 -3.54
CA ILE A 79 14.88 -17.26 -2.94
C ILE A 79 15.93 -17.42 -1.83
N GLU A 80 15.80 -18.46 -1.01
CA GLU A 80 16.72 -18.70 0.11
C GLU A 80 18.13 -19.07 -0.38
N GLU A 81 18.23 -20.01 -1.32
CA GLU A 81 19.50 -20.37 -1.97
C GLU A 81 20.09 -19.15 -2.70
N SER A 82 19.26 -18.37 -3.40
CA SER A 82 19.67 -17.17 -4.12
C SER A 82 20.27 -16.10 -3.19
N VAL A 83 19.70 -15.95 -1.99
CA VAL A 83 20.20 -15.01 -0.99
C VAL A 83 21.48 -15.52 -0.34
N ILE A 84 21.51 -16.79 0.08
CA ILE A 84 22.69 -17.40 0.71
C ILE A 84 23.89 -17.42 -0.24
N SER A 85 23.70 -17.81 -1.50
CA SER A 85 24.77 -17.85 -2.52
C SER A 85 25.39 -16.48 -2.82
N LYS A 86 24.68 -15.39 -2.52
CA LYS A 86 25.17 -14.01 -2.64
C LYS A 86 25.76 -13.44 -1.34
N GLY A 87 25.97 -14.28 -0.33
CA GLY A 87 26.52 -13.89 0.97
C GLY A 87 25.48 -13.37 1.96
N GLY A 88 24.19 -13.51 1.66
CA GLY A 88 23.10 -13.24 2.58
C GLY A 88 22.95 -14.32 3.66
N ARG A 89 21.93 -14.17 4.50
CA ARG A 89 21.58 -15.12 5.56
C ARG A 89 20.25 -15.80 5.24
N ALA A 90 20.05 -16.99 5.81
CA ALA A 90 18.76 -17.66 5.78
C ALA A 90 17.67 -16.79 6.44
N PHE A 91 16.43 -17.05 6.09
CA PHE A 91 15.27 -16.36 6.65
C PHE A 91 14.76 -17.08 7.89
N ASP A 92 14.42 -16.33 8.93
CA ASP A 92 13.80 -16.87 10.15
C ASP A 92 12.26 -16.94 10.04
N SER A 93 11.71 -16.41 8.95
CA SER A 93 10.30 -16.05 8.75
C SER A 93 9.85 -16.45 7.34
N GLU A 94 8.69 -17.09 7.23
CA GLU A 94 8.09 -17.50 5.95
C GLU A 94 7.56 -16.28 5.19
N ASN A 95 6.85 -15.39 5.87
CA ASN A 95 6.34 -14.16 5.26
C ASN A 95 7.48 -13.24 4.79
N ARG A 96 8.59 -13.17 5.53
CA ARG A 96 9.80 -12.49 5.05
C ARG A 96 10.34 -13.11 3.77
N ARG A 97 10.38 -14.44 3.69
CA ARG A 97 10.83 -15.18 2.50
C ARG A 97 9.90 -14.91 1.31
N LEU A 98 8.58 -14.87 1.51
CA LEU A 98 7.59 -14.53 0.49
C LEU A 98 7.80 -13.11 -0.06
N ILE A 99 7.91 -12.10 0.80
CA ILE A 99 8.17 -10.71 0.39
C ILE A 99 9.47 -10.60 -0.43
N MET A 100 10.52 -11.32 -0.04
CA MET A 100 11.78 -11.34 -0.78
C MET A 100 11.64 -12.02 -2.15
N ALA A 101 10.85 -13.08 -2.25
CA ALA A 101 10.54 -13.73 -3.52
C ALA A 101 9.70 -12.82 -4.44
N MET A 102 8.69 -12.14 -3.90
CA MET A 102 7.90 -11.13 -4.61
C MET A 102 8.79 -9.97 -5.10
N THR A 103 9.75 -9.52 -4.28
CA THR A 103 10.73 -8.48 -4.66
C THR A 103 11.56 -8.94 -5.84
N LYS A 104 12.00 -10.22 -5.84
CA LYS A 104 12.78 -10.78 -6.93
C LYS A 104 11.98 -10.90 -8.24
N TYR A 105 10.68 -11.19 -8.15
CA TYR A 105 9.77 -11.17 -9.30
C TYR A 105 9.69 -9.75 -9.89
N MET A 106 9.38 -8.74 -9.06
CA MET A 106 9.32 -7.34 -9.47
C MET A 106 10.63 -6.87 -10.13
N ASP A 107 11.78 -7.22 -9.56
CA ASP A 107 13.10 -6.93 -10.14
C ASP A 107 13.30 -7.53 -11.54
N ASP A 108 12.82 -8.77 -11.78
CA ASP A 108 12.86 -9.37 -13.11
C ASP A 108 11.89 -8.69 -14.09
N THR A 109 10.71 -8.29 -13.64
CA THR A 109 9.77 -7.52 -14.47
C THR A 109 10.38 -6.18 -14.88
N ILE A 110 11.00 -5.45 -13.96
CA ILE A 110 11.73 -4.20 -14.27
C ILE A 110 12.84 -4.45 -15.29
N LYS A 111 13.60 -5.56 -15.14
CA LYS A 111 14.61 -5.96 -16.13
C LYS A 111 13.98 -6.20 -17.51
N ASN A 112 12.85 -6.88 -17.59
CA ASN A 112 12.19 -7.19 -18.86
C ASN A 112 11.68 -5.93 -19.55
N LEU A 113 11.01 -5.02 -18.81
CA LEU A 113 10.54 -3.73 -19.34
C LEU A 113 11.69 -2.86 -19.84
N THR A 114 12.76 -2.72 -19.05
CA THR A 114 13.93 -1.92 -19.45
C THR A 114 14.73 -2.56 -20.59
N THR A 115 14.72 -3.88 -20.72
CA THR A 115 15.29 -4.58 -21.89
C THR A 115 14.46 -4.31 -23.14
N ALA A 116 13.13 -4.39 -23.06
CA ALA A 116 12.26 -4.10 -24.19
C ALA A 116 12.43 -2.65 -24.70
N LEU A 117 12.57 -1.67 -23.80
CA LEU A 117 12.86 -0.28 -24.16
C LEU A 117 14.20 -0.13 -24.90
N LYS A 118 15.24 -0.89 -24.50
CA LYS A 118 16.55 -0.89 -25.17
C LYS A 118 16.49 -1.56 -26.53
N ASP A 119 15.86 -2.72 -26.63
CA ASP A 119 15.72 -3.47 -27.88
C ASP A 119 14.90 -2.68 -28.92
N LYS A 120 13.95 -1.87 -28.46
CA LYS A 120 13.16 -0.95 -29.28
C LYS A 120 13.90 0.34 -29.66
N GLY A 121 15.12 0.56 -29.14
CA GLY A 121 15.91 1.76 -29.39
C GLY A 121 15.41 3.03 -28.69
N MET A 122 14.48 2.92 -27.75
CA MET A 122 13.87 4.06 -27.03
C MET A 122 14.70 4.52 -25.83
N TRP A 123 15.66 3.70 -25.38
CA TRP A 123 16.36 3.90 -24.11
C TRP A 123 17.05 5.26 -23.98
N GLU A 124 17.68 5.77 -25.05
CA GLU A 124 18.44 7.02 -25.02
C GLU A 124 17.58 8.24 -24.67
N ASN A 125 16.29 8.22 -25.02
CA ASN A 125 15.33 9.29 -24.70
C ASN A 125 14.30 8.87 -23.64
N THR A 126 14.58 7.81 -22.87
CA THR A 126 13.69 7.37 -21.80
C THR A 126 14.21 7.84 -20.45
N LEU A 127 13.32 8.41 -19.63
CA LEU A 127 13.51 8.57 -18.19
C LEU A 127 12.73 7.46 -17.47
N VAL A 128 13.41 6.63 -16.67
CA VAL A 128 12.78 5.63 -15.81
C VAL A 128 12.83 6.12 -14.37
N VAL A 129 11.68 6.18 -13.71
CA VAL A 129 11.57 6.44 -12.27
C VAL A 129 11.08 5.16 -11.59
N PHE A 130 11.80 4.73 -10.56
CA PHE A 130 11.32 3.72 -9.61
C PHE A 130 11.10 4.41 -8.26
N THR A 131 9.97 4.18 -7.64
CA THR A 131 9.64 4.67 -6.30
C THR A 131 8.67 3.71 -5.60
N THR A 132 8.42 3.93 -4.32
CA THR A 132 7.42 3.20 -3.51
C THR A 132 6.44 4.21 -2.91
N ASP A 133 5.20 3.79 -2.70
CA ASP A 133 4.10 4.63 -2.21
C ASP A 133 4.26 5.01 -0.72
N ASN A 134 4.87 4.12 0.06
CA ASN A 134 5.18 4.28 1.47
C ASN A 134 6.35 3.37 1.89
N GLY A 135 6.77 3.51 3.15
CA GLY A 135 7.65 2.55 3.81
C GLY A 135 7.03 1.16 3.99
N GLY A 136 7.87 0.16 4.23
CA GLY A 136 7.45 -1.24 4.32
C GLY A 136 6.57 -1.51 5.55
N PRO A 137 5.53 -2.35 5.44
CA PRO A 137 4.73 -2.79 6.59
C PRO A 137 5.54 -3.72 7.49
N ILE A 138 5.84 -3.27 8.71
CA ILE A 138 6.61 -4.08 9.69
C ILE A 138 5.73 -5.07 10.48
N TYR A 139 4.41 -4.96 10.38
CA TYR A 139 3.44 -5.87 10.99
C TYR A 139 3.19 -7.10 10.10
N GLU A 140 2.54 -8.11 10.65
CA GLU A 140 2.14 -9.32 9.93
C GLU A 140 0.77 -9.15 9.22
N PRO A 141 0.58 -9.70 8.01
CA PRO A 141 1.51 -10.52 7.22
C PRO A 141 2.43 -9.70 6.30
N GLY A 142 2.66 -8.41 6.55
CA GLY A 142 3.46 -7.54 5.68
C GLY A 142 4.98 -7.77 5.75
N SER A 143 5.51 -8.11 6.93
CA SER A 143 6.86 -8.65 7.19
C SER A 143 8.02 -7.96 6.44
N SER A 144 7.87 -6.66 6.19
CA SER A 144 8.84 -5.86 5.46
C SER A 144 9.88 -5.26 6.40
N ASN A 145 10.99 -4.77 5.84
CA ASN A 145 12.10 -4.24 6.63
C ASN A 145 12.53 -2.87 6.13
N ASN A 146 12.58 -1.90 7.04
CA ASN A 146 12.98 -0.51 6.77
C ASN A 146 14.35 -0.17 7.37
N TYR A 147 15.05 -1.14 7.97
CA TYR A 147 16.36 -0.93 8.57
C TYR A 147 17.33 -0.19 7.61
N PRO A 148 18.06 0.84 8.07
CA PRO A 148 18.21 1.30 9.47
C PRO A 148 17.18 2.33 9.94
N LEU A 149 16.16 2.62 9.14
CA LEU A 149 15.16 3.64 9.44
C LEU A 149 14.17 3.14 10.50
N ARG A 150 13.67 4.07 11.30
CA ARG A 150 12.71 3.79 12.39
C ARG A 150 11.29 3.67 11.85
N GLY A 151 10.52 2.71 12.37
CA GLY A 151 9.11 2.54 12.00
C GLY A 151 8.86 1.94 10.60
N GLY A 152 7.67 2.21 10.06
CA GLY A 152 7.16 1.56 8.86
C GLY A 152 5.81 2.13 8.44
N LYS A 153 5.15 1.49 7.46
CA LYS A 153 3.81 1.88 6.99
C LYS A 153 2.89 2.28 8.16
N TYR A 154 2.19 3.40 8.02
CA TYR A 154 1.34 4.08 9.03
C TYR A 154 2.05 4.96 10.09
N SER A 155 3.38 5.04 10.11
CA SER A 155 4.07 5.98 11.00
C SER A 155 4.77 7.10 10.25
N ASP A 156 4.88 8.28 10.89
CA ASP A 156 5.59 9.45 10.34
C ASP A 156 7.12 9.35 10.49
N PHE A 157 7.65 8.29 11.11
CA PHE A 157 9.09 8.03 11.19
C PHE A 157 9.68 7.74 9.80
N GLU A 158 11.00 7.91 9.63
CA GLU A 158 11.69 7.78 8.33
C GLU A 158 11.38 6.43 7.67
N GLY A 159 11.24 5.35 8.42
CA GLY A 159 10.91 4.03 7.88
C GLY A 159 9.50 3.91 7.31
N GLY A 160 8.59 4.85 7.61
CA GLY A 160 7.24 4.93 7.05
C GLY A 160 7.11 5.90 5.87
N VAL A 161 7.91 6.97 5.83
CA VAL A 161 7.75 8.07 4.86
C VAL A 161 8.94 8.27 3.91
N ARG A 162 10.14 7.77 4.23
CA ARG A 162 11.31 7.87 3.36
C ARG A 162 11.34 6.67 2.42
N THR A 163 11.07 6.92 1.14
CA THR A 163 10.85 5.87 0.14
C THR A 163 12.10 5.53 -0.67
N THR A 164 12.30 4.24 -0.96
CA THR A 164 13.33 3.80 -1.93
C THR A 164 12.98 4.34 -3.30
N THR A 165 13.85 5.22 -3.84
CA THR A 165 13.61 5.90 -5.10
C THR A 165 14.90 6.00 -5.91
N PHE A 166 14.83 5.76 -7.22
CA PHE A 166 15.93 6.05 -8.13
C PHE A 166 15.44 6.45 -9.52
N MET A 167 16.28 7.21 -10.23
CA MET A 167 16.08 7.58 -11.63
C MET A 167 17.14 6.89 -12.51
N SER A 168 16.72 6.40 -13.67
CA SER A 168 17.55 5.73 -14.65
C SER A 168 17.08 6.09 -16.06
N GLY A 169 17.60 5.41 -17.08
CA GLY A 169 17.34 5.70 -18.48
C GLY A 169 18.47 6.47 -19.16
N GLY A 170 18.41 6.52 -20.49
CA GLY A 170 19.38 7.27 -21.28
C GLY A 170 19.24 8.78 -21.15
N TYR A 171 18.05 9.25 -20.77
CA TYR A 171 17.75 10.67 -20.54
C TYR A 171 18.61 11.28 -19.41
N ILE A 172 19.06 10.47 -18.45
CA ILE A 172 19.94 10.94 -17.37
C ILE A 172 21.35 11.26 -17.91
N PRO A 173 21.88 12.49 -17.71
CA PRO A 173 23.22 12.88 -18.12
C PRO A 173 24.30 11.96 -17.55
N LYS A 174 25.33 11.66 -18.34
CA LYS A 174 26.37 10.67 -17.99
C LYS A 174 27.06 11.00 -16.67
N GLU A 175 27.28 12.27 -16.38
CA GLU A 175 27.88 12.80 -15.16
C GLU A 175 27.03 12.58 -13.89
N ARG A 176 25.72 12.34 -14.05
CA ARG A 176 24.78 12.05 -12.97
C ARG A 176 24.56 10.55 -12.74
N ARG A 177 24.90 9.69 -13.71
CA ARG A 177 24.73 8.24 -13.58
C ARG A 177 25.61 7.69 -12.45
N GLY A 178 25.03 6.85 -11.59
CA GLY A 178 25.70 6.29 -10.41
C GLY A 178 25.95 7.29 -9.28
N LYS A 179 25.29 8.45 -9.28
CA LYS A 179 25.36 9.44 -8.19
C LYS A 179 24.13 9.37 -7.30
N VAL A 180 24.32 9.75 -6.04
CA VAL A 180 23.23 9.98 -5.08
C VAL A 180 22.83 11.45 -5.16
N HIS A 181 21.54 11.72 -5.31
CA HIS A 181 20.98 13.05 -5.12
C HIS A 181 20.77 13.29 -3.62
N LYS A 182 21.28 14.42 -3.11
CA LYS A 182 21.21 14.76 -1.68
C LYS A 182 20.06 15.71 -1.33
N GLY A 183 19.37 16.24 -2.33
CA GLY A 183 18.19 17.07 -2.14
C GLY A 183 16.98 16.26 -1.69
N VAL A 184 16.00 16.96 -1.12
CA VAL A 184 14.70 16.38 -0.80
C VAL A 184 13.86 16.32 -2.07
N VAL A 185 13.16 15.21 -2.25
CA VAL A 185 12.16 15.01 -3.31
C VAL A 185 10.90 14.49 -2.62
N SER A 186 9.78 15.12 -2.88
CA SER A 186 8.45 14.67 -2.43
C SER A 186 7.80 13.80 -3.51
N LEU A 187 6.93 12.88 -3.11
CA LEU A 187 6.06 12.15 -4.05
C LEU A 187 5.23 13.13 -4.91
N ALA A 188 4.83 14.27 -4.35
CA ALA A 188 4.08 15.30 -5.07
C ALA A 188 4.87 15.94 -6.22
N ASP A 189 6.21 15.89 -6.18
CA ASP A 189 7.05 16.45 -7.25
C ASP A 189 7.02 15.61 -8.53
N TRP A 190 6.57 14.35 -8.50
CA TRP A 190 6.49 13.55 -9.73
C TRP A 190 5.54 14.19 -10.75
N TYR A 191 4.41 14.71 -10.29
CA TYR A 191 3.46 15.40 -11.16
C TYR A 191 4.09 16.65 -11.80
N THR A 192 4.80 17.47 -11.02
CA THR A 192 5.46 18.66 -11.55
C THR A 192 6.60 18.31 -12.49
N MET A 193 7.43 17.32 -12.14
CA MET A 193 8.53 16.87 -12.98
C MET A 193 8.05 16.30 -14.33
N PHE A 194 6.98 15.50 -14.34
CA PHE A 194 6.42 14.98 -15.59
C PHE A 194 5.76 16.08 -16.43
N SER A 195 5.12 17.06 -15.78
CA SER A 195 4.59 18.24 -16.47
C SER A 195 5.70 19.05 -17.13
N GLU A 196 6.81 19.29 -16.41
CA GLU A 196 8.00 19.97 -16.93
C GLU A 196 8.63 19.20 -18.09
N LEU A 197 8.74 17.87 -17.96
CA LEU A 197 9.26 17.01 -19.02
C LEU A 197 8.39 17.05 -20.28
N ALA A 198 7.07 17.17 -20.12
CA ALA A 198 6.11 17.32 -21.21
C ALA A 198 5.98 18.77 -21.72
N GLY A 199 6.62 19.74 -21.08
CA GLY A 199 6.54 21.16 -21.45
C GLY A 199 5.19 21.83 -21.12
N VAL A 200 4.44 21.32 -20.13
CA VAL A 200 3.14 21.86 -19.71
C VAL A 200 3.21 22.46 -18.31
N ASP A 201 2.30 23.41 -18.01
CA ASP A 201 2.20 23.98 -16.66
C ASP A 201 1.59 22.95 -15.70
N PRO A 202 2.22 22.63 -14.56
CA PRO A 202 1.62 21.77 -13.54
C PRO A 202 0.46 22.42 -12.75
N GLU A 203 -0.10 23.54 -13.18
CA GLU A 203 -1.34 24.04 -12.59
C GLU A 203 -2.53 23.14 -12.98
N ASP A 204 -3.25 22.64 -11.96
CA ASP A 204 -4.50 21.92 -12.19
C ASP A 204 -5.65 22.92 -12.48
N ALA A 205 -5.83 23.23 -13.76
CA ALA A 205 -6.89 24.12 -14.22
C ALA A 205 -8.30 23.58 -13.93
N GLU A 206 -8.49 22.25 -13.85
CA GLU A 206 -9.79 21.66 -13.49
C GLU A 206 -10.10 21.90 -12.02
N ALA A 207 -9.14 21.66 -11.13
CA ALA A 207 -9.27 21.96 -9.71
C ALA A 207 -9.52 23.45 -9.49
N ALA A 208 -8.80 24.33 -10.19
CA ALA A 208 -9.03 25.77 -10.12
C ALA A 208 -10.46 26.16 -10.55
N ARG A 209 -10.99 25.55 -11.61
CA ARG A 209 -12.39 25.75 -12.04
C ARG A 209 -13.39 25.20 -11.02
N ALA A 210 -13.13 24.02 -10.45
CA ALA A 210 -13.98 23.42 -9.41
C ALA A 210 -14.03 24.29 -8.14
N ASN A 211 -12.91 24.91 -7.77
CA ASN A 211 -12.82 25.79 -6.60
C ASN A 211 -13.73 27.02 -6.70
N VAL A 212 -14.02 27.51 -7.91
CA VAL A 212 -15.03 28.58 -8.11
C VAL A 212 -16.40 28.14 -7.61
N TRP A 213 -16.81 26.92 -7.94
CA TRP A 213 -18.09 26.36 -7.49
C TRP A 213 -18.07 26.00 -6.00
N LEU A 214 -17.02 25.33 -5.53
CA LEU A 214 -16.88 24.92 -4.11
C LEU A 214 -16.97 26.14 -3.19
N LYS A 215 -16.25 27.21 -3.53
CA LYS A 215 -16.29 28.47 -2.80
C LYS A 215 -17.68 29.10 -2.79
N ALA A 216 -18.41 29.05 -3.90
CA ALA A 216 -19.78 29.54 -3.97
C ALA A 216 -20.76 28.70 -3.11
N GLN A 217 -20.45 27.43 -2.85
CA GLN A 217 -21.22 26.55 -1.96
C GLN A 217 -20.78 26.62 -0.49
N GLY A 218 -19.73 27.40 -0.16
CA GLY A 218 -19.14 27.40 1.18
C GLY A 218 -18.44 26.08 1.54
N LEU A 219 -18.01 25.32 0.53
CA LEU A 219 -17.27 24.07 0.69
C LEU A 219 -15.75 24.33 0.70
N THR A 220 -15.00 23.41 1.30
CA THR A 220 -13.53 23.46 1.29
C THR A 220 -13.01 23.39 -0.15
N GLU A 221 -12.14 24.33 -0.51
CA GLU A 221 -11.47 24.36 -1.80
C GLU A 221 -10.47 23.18 -1.91
N LEU A 222 -10.31 22.63 -3.11
CA LEU A 222 -9.27 21.67 -3.44
C LEU A 222 -7.90 22.33 -3.31
N SER A 223 -6.94 21.60 -2.73
CA SER A 223 -5.55 22.02 -2.62
C SER A 223 -4.92 22.28 -3.99
N LYS A 224 -3.95 23.19 -4.02
CA LYS A 224 -3.06 23.35 -5.18
C LYS A 224 -2.14 22.13 -5.30
N VAL A 225 -1.47 22.01 -6.44
CA VAL A 225 -0.39 21.04 -6.63
C VAL A 225 0.73 21.34 -5.64
N ASP A 226 1.05 20.37 -4.78
CA ASP A 226 2.07 20.52 -3.72
C ASP A 226 3.50 20.39 -4.25
N GLY A 227 3.67 19.78 -5.44
CA GLY A 227 4.98 19.60 -6.06
C GLY A 227 5.62 20.94 -6.46
N LYS A 228 6.95 20.95 -6.55
CA LYS A 228 7.73 22.15 -6.86
C LYS A 228 8.25 22.14 -8.29
N LYS A 229 8.23 23.32 -8.92
CA LYS A 229 8.91 23.57 -10.21
C LYS A 229 10.43 23.58 -10.02
N GLY A 230 11.18 23.11 -11.01
CA GLY A 230 12.64 23.07 -11.03
C GLY A 230 13.26 21.84 -10.34
N GLN A 231 12.44 20.91 -9.84
CA GLN A 231 12.95 19.70 -9.18
C GLN A 231 13.72 18.79 -10.14
N LEU A 232 13.20 18.58 -11.36
CA LEU A 232 13.87 17.75 -12.37
C LEU A 232 15.22 18.37 -12.76
N GLU A 233 15.23 19.66 -13.08
CA GLU A 233 16.44 20.39 -13.46
C GLU A 233 17.51 20.31 -12.35
N ALA A 234 17.12 20.50 -11.09
CA ALA A 234 18.02 20.39 -9.95
C ALA A 234 18.64 18.99 -9.83
N ILE A 235 17.86 17.93 -10.03
CA ILE A 235 18.38 16.55 -10.01
C ILE A 235 19.41 16.33 -11.13
N LEU A 236 19.11 16.80 -12.34
CA LEU A 236 19.98 16.67 -13.51
C LEU A 236 21.28 17.49 -13.37
N LYS A 237 21.24 18.63 -12.68
CA LYS A 237 22.43 19.45 -12.35
C LYS A 237 23.16 18.98 -11.09
N GLY A 238 22.53 18.15 -10.26
CA GLY A 238 23.07 17.74 -8.97
C GLY A 238 22.96 18.79 -7.88
N GLU A 239 22.00 19.71 -8.01
CA GLU A 239 21.67 20.74 -7.04
C GLU A 239 20.69 20.20 -5.98
N PRO A 240 20.57 20.82 -4.79
CA PRO A 240 19.67 20.37 -3.72
C PRO A 240 18.17 20.46 -4.04
N GLY A 241 17.78 21.23 -5.05
CA GLY A 241 16.38 21.43 -5.43
C GLY A 241 15.63 22.46 -4.59
N PRO A 242 14.36 22.72 -4.96
CA PRO A 242 13.51 23.76 -4.35
C PRO A 242 13.26 23.57 -2.85
N TRP A 243 13.19 22.34 -2.37
CA TRP A 243 12.94 22.04 -0.95
C TRP A 243 14.09 22.40 0.00
N ALA A 244 15.26 22.80 -0.50
CA ALA A 244 16.41 23.12 0.34
C ALA A 244 16.20 24.30 1.30
N ASN A 245 15.25 25.20 1.00
CA ASN A 245 14.94 26.38 1.82
C ASN A 245 13.45 26.45 2.21
N GLU A 246 12.71 25.36 2.03
CA GLU A 246 11.26 25.31 2.27
C GLU A 246 10.90 24.16 3.21
N SER A 247 9.79 24.33 3.93
CA SER A 247 9.25 23.27 4.79
C SER A 247 8.39 22.32 3.95
N LEU A 248 8.65 21.03 4.07
CA LEU A 248 7.82 19.96 3.51
C LEU A 248 6.87 19.43 4.59
N PHE A 249 5.57 19.59 4.39
CA PHE A 249 4.56 19.01 5.27
C PHE A 249 4.33 17.54 4.89
N ILE A 250 4.52 16.64 5.84
CA ILE A 250 4.45 15.18 5.61
C ILE A 250 3.06 14.67 5.96
N SER A 251 2.52 15.11 7.10
CA SER A 251 1.20 14.73 7.58
C SER A 251 0.68 15.81 8.54
N GLY A 252 -0.53 15.63 9.06
CA GLY A 252 -1.05 16.50 10.12
C GLY A 252 -0.23 16.47 11.43
N ASN A 253 0.70 15.52 11.57
CA ASN A 253 1.52 15.36 12.76
C ASN A 253 3.02 15.54 12.48
N ALA A 254 3.46 15.71 11.23
CA ALA A 254 4.87 15.73 10.89
C ALA A 254 5.23 16.70 9.76
N MET A 255 6.41 17.30 9.87
CA MET A 255 6.99 18.17 8.84
C MET A 255 8.52 18.09 8.85
N LEU A 256 9.11 18.42 7.70
CA LEU A 256 10.54 18.44 7.47
C LEU A 256 10.98 19.85 7.06
N GLU A 257 11.93 20.40 7.79
CA GLU A 257 12.75 21.54 7.40
C GLU A 257 14.19 21.06 7.30
N TYR A 258 14.54 20.52 6.13
CA TYR A 258 15.76 19.74 5.97
C TYR A 258 17.00 20.47 6.54
N PRO A 259 17.80 19.81 7.41
CA PRO A 259 17.75 18.38 7.76
C PRO A 259 16.93 18.05 9.02
N TYR A 260 16.16 18.99 9.57
CA TYR A 260 15.41 18.79 10.81
C TYR A 260 13.96 18.35 10.57
N LYS A 261 13.55 17.27 11.23
CA LYS A 261 12.21 16.72 11.15
C LYS A 261 11.51 16.81 12.49
N LEU A 262 10.29 17.34 12.48
CA LEU A 262 9.40 17.41 13.64
C LEU A 262 8.31 16.35 13.50
N ILE A 263 8.04 15.61 14.58
CA ILE A 263 6.92 14.68 14.70
C ILE A 263 6.17 15.00 15.99
N THR A 264 4.84 15.05 15.96
CA THR A 264 3.98 15.38 17.10
C THR A 264 2.96 14.28 17.38
N GLY A 265 2.41 14.30 18.60
CA GLY A 265 1.34 13.40 19.01
C GLY A 265 1.73 11.91 19.06
N LYS A 266 0.70 11.07 19.14
CA LYS A 266 0.86 9.62 19.22
C LYS A 266 1.10 9.00 17.85
N GLN A 267 2.16 8.21 17.76
CA GLN A 267 2.60 7.57 16.52
C GLN A 267 2.72 6.06 16.72
N PRO A 268 2.15 5.23 15.83
CA PRO A 268 2.39 3.81 15.87
C PRO A 268 3.81 3.46 15.43
N TYR A 269 4.22 2.21 15.66
CA TYR A 269 5.45 1.66 15.12
C TYR A 269 6.69 2.50 15.46
N MET A 270 6.73 3.04 16.67
CA MET A 270 7.79 3.92 17.14
C MET A 270 9.09 3.17 17.46
N ARG A 271 9.20 1.86 17.22
CA ARG A 271 10.39 1.07 17.57
C ARG A 271 11.33 0.90 16.38
N HIS A 272 12.60 0.73 16.70
CA HIS A 272 13.64 0.35 15.75
C HIS A 272 13.58 -1.15 15.47
N THR A 273 13.72 -1.52 14.20
CA THR A 273 13.88 -2.91 13.78
C THR A 273 15.36 -3.22 13.52
N GLY A 274 15.71 -4.50 13.44
CA GLY A 274 17.07 -4.95 13.11
C GLY A 274 17.28 -5.16 11.61
N PRO A 275 18.53 -5.38 11.15
CA PRO A 275 18.83 -5.68 9.75
C PRO A 275 18.20 -6.99 9.27
N LEU A 276 17.93 -7.92 10.18
CA LEU A 276 17.09 -9.10 9.95
C LEU A 276 15.76 -8.89 10.65
N TYR A 277 14.73 -8.61 9.87
CA TYR A 277 13.38 -8.34 10.37
C TYR A 277 12.31 -8.80 9.35
N PRO A 278 11.18 -9.36 9.82
CA PRO A 278 11.01 -9.90 11.17
C PRO A 278 11.96 -11.09 11.40
N ASN A 279 12.21 -11.40 12.68
CA ASN A 279 12.97 -12.56 13.10
C ASN A 279 12.21 -13.31 14.19
N CYS A 280 12.72 -14.45 14.63
CA CYS A 280 12.01 -15.26 15.61
C CYS A 280 11.70 -14.58 16.94
N SER A 281 12.57 -13.68 17.40
CA SER A 281 12.30 -12.87 18.60
C SER A 281 11.14 -11.89 18.37
N THR A 282 11.02 -11.35 17.16
CA THR A 282 9.90 -10.48 16.76
C THR A 282 8.60 -11.28 16.71
N ILE A 283 8.59 -12.43 16.04
CA ILE A 283 7.41 -13.31 15.98
C ILE A 283 6.98 -13.77 17.39
N SER A 284 7.94 -14.07 18.26
CA SER A 284 7.68 -14.42 19.66
C SER A 284 7.10 -13.24 20.46
N SER A 285 7.54 -12.01 20.18
CA SER A 285 6.97 -10.79 20.76
C SER A 285 5.49 -10.64 20.36
N MET A 286 5.21 -10.75 19.07
CA MET A 286 3.86 -10.61 18.50
C MET A 286 2.88 -11.62 19.07
N THR A 287 3.26 -12.90 19.07
CA THR A 287 2.45 -13.97 19.67
C THR A 287 2.29 -13.81 21.19
N GLY A 288 3.19 -13.08 21.85
CA GLY A 288 3.08 -12.68 23.25
C GLY A 288 2.22 -11.44 23.51
N GLY A 289 1.51 -10.91 22.50
CA GLY A 289 0.69 -9.69 22.62
C GLY A 289 1.51 -8.41 22.70
N GLN A 290 2.71 -8.40 22.13
CA GLN A 290 3.57 -7.22 22.00
C GLN A 290 3.88 -7.02 20.53
N GLY A 291 3.63 -5.82 20.01
CA GLY A 291 3.59 -5.52 18.59
C GLY A 291 4.78 -5.93 17.69
N PRO A 292 4.73 -5.53 16.41
CA PRO A 292 3.75 -4.61 15.84
C PRO A 292 2.54 -5.33 15.23
N ASP A 293 1.36 -5.08 15.79
CA ASP A 293 0.07 -5.52 15.24
C ASP A 293 -0.43 -4.57 14.14
N PHE A 294 -1.26 -5.11 13.26
CA PHE A 294 -1.92 -4.33 12.20
C PHE A 294 -2.97 -3.35 12.77
N ILE A 295 -2.94 -2.10 12.31
CA ILE A 295 -3.76 -1.00 12.87
C ILE A 295 -5.05 -0.74 12.11
N ASP A 296 -5.12 -1.08 10.81
CA ASP A 296 -6.23 -0.61 9.97
C ASP A 296 -7.15 -1.72 9.46
N PHE A 297 -8.12 -2.10 10.29
CA PHE A 297 -9.20 -2.98 9.86
C PHE A 297 -10.22 -2.19 9.02
N GLY A 298 -9.92 -1.95 7.74
CA GLY A 298 -10.78 -1.17 6.82
C GLY A 298 -12.23 -1.68 6.67
N VAL A 299 -12.53 -2.86 7.23
CA VAL A 299 -13.87 -3.49 7.27
C VAL A 299 -14.66 -3.11 8.52
N LEU A 300 -14.00 -2.66 9.58
CA LEU A 300 -14.62 -2.33 10.86
C LEU A 300 -14.81 -0.81 10.95
N GLU A 301 -16.07 -0.38 11.03
CA GLU A 301 -16.40 1.03 11.31
C GLU A 301 -15.84 1.50 12.66
N LYS A 302 -15.82 0.59 13.65
CA LYS A 302 -15.18 0.83 14.94
C LYS A 302 -13.92 -0.02 15.06
N LYS A 303 -12.77 0.63 14.92
CA LYS A 303 -11.45 0.00 15.02
C LYS A 303 -11.19 -0.41 16.48
N PRO A 304 -10.87 -1.68 16.78
CA PRO A 304 -10.44 -2.08 18.11
C PRO A 304 -9.06 -1.45 18.38
N ASP A 305 -8.94 -0.61 19.40
CA ASP A 305 -7.62 -0.17 19.88
C ASP A 305 -7.05 -1.26 20.80
N LEU A 306 -6.10 -2.05 20.27
CA LEU A 306 -5.40 -3.09 21.03
C LEU A 306 -4.40 -2.50 22.05
N GLY A 307 -4.21 -1.18 22.04
CA GLY A 307 -3.40 -0.46 23.00
C GLY A 307 -1.94 -0.29 22.58
N ASP A 308 -1.23 0.54 23.34
CA ASP A 308 0.08 1.06 22.94
C ASP A 308 1.16 -0.03 22.77
N LYS A 309 1.08 -1.12 23.56
CA LYS A 309 2.03 -2.25 23.45
C LYS A 309 1.87 -3.03 22.14
N SER A 310 0.63 -3.27 21.72
CA SER A 310 0.31 -4.00 20.49
C SER A 310 0.77 -3.27 19.24
N TYR A 311 0.75 -1.94 19.23
CA TYR A 311 1.12 -1.17 18.05
C TYR A 311 2.52 -0.58 18.09
N TRP A 312 3.28 -0.89 19.15
CA TRP A 312 4.51 -0.16 19.47
C TRP A 312 4.29 1.36 19.42
N ARG A 313 3.13 1.80 19.93
CA ARG A 313 2.73 3.21 19.90
C ARG A 313 3.55 3.98 20.93
N GLY A 314 4.14 5.07 20.49
CA GLY A 314 4.80 6.05 21.34
C GLY A 314 4.15 7.42 21.19
N ASP A 315 4.47 8.33 22.10
CA ASP A 315 3.92 9.68 22.10
C ASP A 315 5.06 10.69 22.03
N CYS A 316 5.10 11.46 20.94
CA CYS A 316 5.98 12.61 20.83
C CYS A 316 5.41 13.84 21.56
N ALA A 317 4.21 13.73 22.14
CA ALA A 317 3.51 14.78 22.87
C ALA A 317 3.51 16.10 22.09
N HIS A 318 4.23 17.11 22.59
CA HIS A 318 4.35 18.42 21.98
C HIS A 318 5.41 18.50 20.87
N GLY A 319 6.26 17.47 20.72
CA GLY A 319 7.12 17.27 19.55
C GLY A 319 8.40 16.47 19.87
N CYS A 320 8.74 15.52 19.01
CA CYS A 320 10.09 14.97 18.88
C CYS A 320 10.79 15.69 17.73
N LEU A 321 12.09 15.99 17.87
CA LEU A 321 12.87 16.67 16.84
C LEU A 321 14.10 15.85 16.49
N PHE A 322 14.32 15.58 15.20
CA PHE A 322 15.45 14.77 14.73
C PHE A 322 16.23 15.51 13.64
N ASN A 323 17.56 15.34 13.62
CA ASN A 323 18.37 15.69 12.46
C ASN A 323 18.51 14.44 11.57
N VAL A 324 17.72 14.34 10.49
CA VAL A 324 17.63 13.12 9.67
C VAL A 324 18.78 12.94 8.68
N GLU A 325 19.66 13.94 8.54
CA GLU A 325 20.90 13.81 7.78
C GLU A 325 22.00 13.14 8.62
N GLU A 326 22.16 13.59 9.86
CA GLU A 326 23.17 13.04 10.78
C GLU A 326 22.70 11.76 11.50
N ASP A 327 21.40 11.66 11.78
CA ASP A 327 20.75 10.52 12.41
C ASP A 327 19.50 10.08 11.63
N PRO A 328 19.67 9.40 10.49
CA PRO A 328 18.56 8.89 9.68
C PRO A 328 17.72 7.81 10.41
N SER A 329 18.22 7.30 11.53
CA SER A 329 17.51 6.31 12.34
C SER A 329 16.59 6.95 13.40
N GLU A 330 16.58 8.28 13.53
CA GLU A 330 15.76 9.01 14.52
C GLU A 330 15.93 8.42 15.93
N SER A 331 17.17 8.13 16.30
CA SER A 331 17.59 7.55 17.58
C SER A 331 17.88 8.61 18.65
N MET A 332 18.26 9.82 18.23
CA MET A 332 18.59 10.96 19.08
C MET A 332 17.52 12.05 18.95
N ASP A 333 16.62 12.11 19.94
CA ASP A 333 15.64 13.20 20.04
C ASP A 333 16.30 14.48 20.59
N LEU A 334 16.25 15.54 19.79
CA LEU A 334 16.78 16.87 20.07
C LEU A 334 15.73 17.79 20.71
N SER A 335 14.52 17.30 21.01
CA SER A 335 13.45 18.10 21.62
C SER A 335 13.82 18.73 22.97
N GLN A 336 14.81 18.16 23.67
CA GLN A 336 15.29 18.68 24.96
C GLN A 336 16.55 19.54 24.82
N ASP A 337 17.11 19.70 23.61
CA ASP A 337 18.28 20.55 23.38
C ASP A 337 17.87 22.04 23.45
N PRO A 338 18.44 22.84 24.38
CA PRO A 338 18.18 24.27 24.46
C PRO A 338 18.45 25.02 23.15
N ALA A 339 19.42 24.58 22.35
CA ALA A 339 19.78 25.19 21.08
C ALA A 339 18.69 25.00 20.00
N GLN A 340 17.83 24.00 20.13
CA GLN A 340 16.79 23.68 19.15
C GLN A 340 15.39 24.18 19.55
N GLN A 341 15.21 24.73 20.76
CA GLN A 341 13.89 25.14 21.26
C GLN A 341 13.19 26.17 20.36
N GLU A 342 13.94 27.13 19.83
CA GLU A 342 13.40 28.13 18.92
C GLU A 342 12.95 27.52 17.60
N ARG A 343 13.76 26.60 17.04
CA ARG A 343 13.42 25.86 15.83
C ARG A 343 12.16 25.03 16.05
N MET A 344 12.11 24.28 17.15
CA MET A 344 10.99 23.41 17.49
C MET A 344 9.70 24.21 17.62
N ARG A 345 9.71 25.35 18.33
CA ARG A 345 8.53 26.22 18.44
C ARG A 345 8.05 26.70 17.06
N ARG A 346 8.97 27.19 16.22
CA ARG A 346 8.65 27.66 14.88
C ARG A 346 8.06 26.56 14.00
N MET A 347 8.60 25.35 14.06
CA MET A 347 8.07 24.21 13.31
C MET A 347 6.68 23.78 13.83
N ILE A 348 6.47 23.74 15.15
CA ILE A 348 5.15 23.45 15.74
C ILE A 348 4.12 24.47 15.28
N ASP A 349 4.46 25.75 15.31
CA ASP A 349 3.57 26.83 14.86
C ASP A 349 3.25 26.71 13.36
N ALA A 350 4.25 26.41 12.53
CA ALA A 350 4.07 26.20 11.10
C ALA A 350 3.16 24.99 10.79
N LEU A 351 3.37 23.86 11.47
CA LEU A 351 2.50 22.68 11.34
C LEU A 351 1.07 22.99 11.77
N SER A 352 0.90 23.69 12.90
CA SER A 352 -0.40 24.11 13.40
C SER A 352 -1.14 25.02 12.41
N GLN A 353 -0.45 25.96 11.77
CA GLN A 353 -1.02 26.81 10.74
C GLN A 353 -1.43 26.02 9.50
N HIS A 354 -0.57 25.11 9.02
CA HIS A 354 -0.88 24.26 7.86
C HIS A 354 -2.11 23.37 8.11
N ASN A 355 -2.24 22.83 9.34
CA ASN A 355 -3.37 22.00 9.74
C ASN A 355 -4.72 22.71 9.70
N GLN A 356 -4.77 24.06 9.75
CA GLN A 356 -6.01 24.81 9.64
C GLN A 356 -6.67 24.69 8.26
N THR A 357 -5.88 24.37 7.23
CA THR A 357 -6.33 24.24 5.84
C THR A 357 -6.30 22.79 5.35
N LEU A 358 -5.93 21.83 6.21
CA LEU A 358 -5.81 20.43 5.83
C LEU A 358 -7.19 19.86 5.46
N PHE A 359 -7.37 19.46 4.20
CA PHE A 359 -8.61 18.85 3.74
C PHE A 359 -8.72 17.41 4.27
N ILE A 360 -9.55 17.24 5.30
CA ILE A 360 -9.93 15.93 5.85
C ILE A 360 -11.41 15.71 5.52
N PRO A 361 -11.75 15.12 4.37
CA PRO A 361 -13.14 14.93 4.00
C PRO A 361 -13.82 13.94 4.94
N GLU A 362 -15.07 14.22 5.30
CA GLU A 362 -15.96 13.21 5.85
C GLU A 362 -16.19 12.15 4.76
N ARG A 363 -15.60 10.96 4.95
CA ARG A 363 -15.70 9.85 3.99
C ARG A 363 -17.06 9.14 4.01
N GLY A 364 -18.00 9.63 4.82
CA GLY A 364 -19.34 9.07 5.00
C GLY A 364 -19.34 7.75 5.77
N GLU A 365 -20.51 7.13 5.84
CA GLU A 365 -20.71 5.77 6.37
C GLU A 365 -20.60 4.72 5.26
N THR A 366 -20.31 3.48 5.64
CA THR A 366 -20.29 2.36 4.71
C THR A 366 -21.68 2.16 4.10
N HIS A 367 -21.83 2.37 2.79
CA HIS A 367 -23.12 2.27 2.13
C HIS A 367 -23.34 0.88 1.50
N LEU A 368 -24.16 0.03 2.15
CA LEU A 368 -24.44 -1.33 1.65
C LEU A 368 -25.06 -1.39 0.25
N LYS A 369 -25.80 -0.34 -0.16
CA LYS A 369 -26.27 -0.18 -1.55
C LYS A 369 -25.14 -0.28 -2.59
N ALA A 370 -23.91 0.12 -2.27
CA ALA A 370 -22.78 -0.08 -3.17
C ALA A 370 -22.47 -1.58 -3.34
N CYS A 371 -22.55 -2.36 -2.27
CA CYS A 371 -22.38 -3.82 -2.32
C CYS A 371 -23.52 -4.51 -3.06
N TYR A 372 -24.78 -4.08 -2.87
CA TYR A 372 -25.92 -4.56 -3.66
C TYR A 372 -25.76 -4.23 -5.15
N SER A 373 -25.38 -2.99 -5.47
CA SER A 373 -25.14 -2.58 -6.85
C SER A 373 -24.03 -3.40 -7.49
N MET A 374 -22.92 -3.63 -6.78
CA MET A 374 -21.84 -4.51 -7.24
C MET A 374 -22.35 -5.93 -7.58
N MET A 375 -23.12 -6.56 -6.68
CA MET A 375 -23.56 -7.94 -6.87
C MET A 375 -24.64 -8.09 -7.94
N LEU A 376 -25.62 -7.18 -7.95
CA LEU A 376 -26.80 -7.30 -8.81
C LEU A 376 -26.62 -6.55 -10.14
N ASN A 377 -26.18 -5.29 -10.10
CA ASN A 377 -26.03 -4.45 -11.29
C ASN A 377 -24.65 -4.62 -11.94
N GLY A 378 -23.60 -4.78 -11.14
CA GLY A 378 -22.21 -4.92 -11.59
C GLY A 378 -21.83 -6.35 -11.96
N GLY A 379 -22.76 -7.29 -11.93
CA GLY A 379 -22.48 -8.69 -12.23
C GLY A 379 -21.44 -9.32 -11.29
N GLY A 380 -21.34 -8.86 -10.04
CA GLY A 380 -20.33 -9.31 -9.07
C GLY A 380 -19.00 -8.54 -9.10
N HIS A 381 -18.89 -7.45 -9.87
CA HIS A 381 -17.67 -6.65 -10.01
C HIS A 381 -17.78 -5.29 -9.35
N PHE A 382 -16.71 -4.88 -8.66
CA PHE A 382 -16.59 -3.52 -8.14
C PHE A 382 -16.56 -2.53 -9.30
N GLY A 383 -17.33 -1.46 -9.15
CA GLY A 383 -17.46 -0.40 -10.13
C GLY A 383 -18.16 0.81 -9.51
N PRO A 384 -18.52 1.80 -10.32
CA PRO A 384 -19.46 2.83 -9.93
C PRO A 384 -20.68 2.19 -9.23
N PHE A 385 -21.17 2.87 -8.20
CA PHE A 385 -22.39 2.48 -7.46
C PHE A 385 -23.54 3.47 -7.70
N VAL A 386 -23.27 4.55 -8.43
CA VAL A 386 -24.26 5.48 -8.98
C VAL A 386 -24.58 5.07 -10.41
N ASN A 387 -25.80 5.33 -10.88
CA ASN A 387 -26.24 4.87 -12.19
C ASN A 387 -25.40 5.53 -13.31
N ILE A 388 -24.43 4.80 -13.87
CA ILE A 388 -23.69 5.19 -15.07
C ILE A 388 -24.26 4.40 -16.24
N GLU A 389 -24.85 5.12 -17.19
CA GLU A 389 -25.43 4.53 -18.39
C GLU A 389 -24.39 3.67 -19.13
N GLY A 390 -24.75 2.44 -19.48
CA GLY A 390 -23.89 1.51 -20.20
C GLY A 390 -22.83 0.78 -19.36
N TYR A 391 -22.70 1.05 -18.06
CA TYR A 391 -21.71 0.36 -17.21
C TYR A 391 -22.20 -1.00 -16.68
N TYR A 392 -23.48 -1.14 -16.40
CA TYR A 392 -24.05 -2.29 -15.68
C TYR A 392 -24.57 -3.40 -16.60
N THR A 393 -24.60 -4.63 -16.06
CA THR A 393 -25.17 -5.79 -16.76
C THR A 393 -26.63 -5.54 -17.13
N THR A 394 -27.00 -5.85 -18.37
CA THR A 394 -28.37 -5.70 -18.86
C THR A 394 -28.87 -7.05 -19.41
N PRO A 395 -29.92 -7.66 -18.81
CA PRO A 395 -30.60 -7.24 -17.58
C PRO A 395 -29.70 -7.37 -16.33
N PRO A 396 -29.99 -6.63 -15.24
CA PRO A 396 -29.34 -6.85 -13.95
C PRO A 396 -29.53 -8.29 -13.47
N ARG A 397 -28.58 -8.82 -12.66
CA ARG A 397 -28.76 -10.10 -11.98
C ARG A 397 -29.87 -9.98 -10.94
N GLU A 398 -30.70 -11.00 -10.85
CA GLU A 398 -31.70 -11.17 -9.80
C GLU A 398 -31.15 -12.07 -8.69
N MET A 399 -31.84 -12.10 -7.53
CA MET A 399 -31.46 -12.98 -6.42
C MET A 399 -31.36 -14.45 -6.85
N ASN A 400 -32.16 -14.90 -7.82
CA ASN A 400 -32.11 -16.27 -8.31
C ASN A 400 -30.82 -16.60 -9.08
N ASP A 401 -30.20 -15.62 -9.71
CA ASP A 401 -28.95 -15.75 -10.47
C ASP A 401 -27.71 -15.86 -9.57
N LEU A 402 -27.89 -15.70 -8.27
CA LEU A 402 -26.83 -15.76 -7.28
C LEU A 402 -26.61 -17.19 -6.80
N ASN A 403 -25.34 -17.57 -6.68
CA ASN A 403 -24.97 -18.82 -6.04
C ASN A 403 -25.20 -18.73 -4.51
N LEU A 404 -25.10 -19.88 -3.82
CA LEU A 404 -25.39 -19.95 -2.37
C LEU A 404 -24.47 -19.03 -1.54
N ARG A 405 -23.21 -18.85 -1.98
CA ARG A 405 -22.24 -17.95 -1.32
C ARG A 405 -22.65 -16.49 -1.49
N GLU A 406 -22.99 -16.07 -2.70
CA GLU A 406 -23.45 -14.70 -2.99
C GLU A 406 -24.77 -14.38 -2.26
N LYS A 407 -25.72 -15.33 -2.22
CA LYS A 407 -26.95 -15.20 -1.45
C LYS A 407 -26.67 -15.01 0.04
N ALA A 408 -25.79 -15.83 0.60
CA ALA A 408 -25.39 -15.71 2.00
C ALA A 408 -24.68 -14.38 2.30
N GLN A 409 -23.84 -13.89 1.38
CA GLN A 409 -23.19 -12.58 1.50
C GLN A 409 -24.22 -11.45 1.57
N LEU A 410 -25.22 -11.44 0.68
CA LEU A 410 -26.28 -10.43 0.69
C LEU A 410 -27.15 -10.48 1.95
N MET A 411 -27.51 -11.68 2.41
CA MET A 411 -28.28 -11.86 3.64
C MET A 411 -27.51 -11.36 4.87
N MET A 412 -26.20 -11.60 4.92
CA MET A 412 -25.37 -11.11 6.01
C MET A 412 -25.21 -9.59 5.97
N MET A 413 -25.04 -8.99 4.79
CA MET A 413 -25.04 -7.54 4.62
C MET A 413 -26.37 -6.92 5.09
N ALA A 414 -27.51 -7.51 4.73
CA ALA A 414 -28.82 -7.09 5.21
C ALA A 414 -28.96 -7.20 6.74
N ALA A 415 -28.35 -8.23 7.35
CA ALA A 415 -28.38 -8.42 8.80
C ALA A 415 -27.58 -7.34 9.56
N VAL A 416 -26.54 -6.77 8.93
CA VAL A 416 -25.72 -5.67 9.49
C VAL A 416 -26.49 -4.33 9.53
N GLU A 417 -27.59 -4.17 8.77
CA GLU A 417 -28.45 -2.97 8.85
C GLU A 417 -29.23 -2.86 10.18
N LYS A 418 -29.39 -3.96 10.93
CA LYS A 418 -30.14 -3.94 12.19
C LYS A 418 -29.21 -3.62 13.36
N ASP A 419 -29.39 -2.44 13.96
CA ASP A 419 -28.57 -1.86 15.04
C ASP A 419 -28.10 -2.83 16.16
N PRO A 420 -28.96 -3.70 16.72
CA PRO A 420 -28.53 -4.63 17.77
C PRO A 420 -27.60 -5.74 17.24
N LEU A 421 -27.81 -6.17 15.99
CA LEU A 421 -27.00 -7.18 15.33
C LEU A 421 -25.68 -6.60 14.80
N ARG A 422 -25.70 -5.34 14.31
CA ARG A 422 -24.51 -4.62 13.80
C ARG A 422 -23.37 -4.62 14.81
N SER A 423 -23.63 -4.18 16.04
CA SER A 423 -22.62 -4.13 17.11
C SER A 423 -22.15 -5.53 17.54
N PHE A 424 -23.05 -6.53 17.57
CA PHE A 424 -22.69 -7.90 17.92
C PHE A 424 -21.79 -8.55 16.85
N VAL A 425 -22.18 -8.42 15.58
CA VAL A 425 -21.42 -8.90 14.42
C VAL A 425 -20.06 -8.20 14.35
N GLN A 426 -19.98 -6.89 14.56
CA GLN A 426 -18.71 -6.16 14.58
C GLN A 426 -17.76 -6.63 15.70
N LYS A 427 -18.27 -6.90 16.91
CA LYS A 427 -17.43 -7.38 18.03
C LYS A 427 -16.95 -8.81 17.84
N MET A 428 -17.83 -9.71 17.37
CA MET A 428 -17.47 -11.07 17.01
C MET A 428 -16.53 -11.09 15.80
N ALA A 429 -16.73 -10.17 14.85
CA ALA A 429 -15.89 -9.97 13.69
C ALA A 429 -14.46 -9.64 14.14
N ALA A 430 -14.30 -8.58 14.94
CA ALA A 430 -13.02 -8.18 15.51
C ALA A 430 -12.33 -9.33 16.26
N LYS A 431 -13.02 -10.01 17.19
CA LYS A 431 -12.41 -11.08 18.00
C LYS A 431 -11.96 -12.29 17.18
N ARG A 432 -12.73 -12.69 16.15
CA ARG A 432 -12.35 -13.81 15.28
C ARG A 432 -11.35 -13.40 14.20
N ILE A 433 -11.38 -12.15 13.72
CA ILE A 433 -10.33 -11.59 12.83
C ILE A 433 -9.00 -11.59 13.57
N LEU A 434 -8.98 -11.11 14.82
CA LEU A 434 -7.79 -11.16 15.67
C LEU A 434 -7.33 -12.61 15.88
N LYS A 435 -8.23 -13.54 16.22
CA LYS A 435 -7.89 -14.96 16.35
C LYS A 435 -7.36 -15.57 15.04
N LYS A 436 -7.93 -15.22 13.89
CA LYS A 436 -7.48 -15.77 12.61
C LYS A 436 -6.18 -15.11 12.15
N LEU A 437 -5.95 -13.84 12.45
CA LEU A 437 -4.65 -13.19 12.31
C LEU A 437 -3.57 -13.85 13.18
N GLU A 438 -3.92 -14.29 14.40
CA GLU A 438 -3.06 -15.12 15.25
C GLU A 438 -2.83 -16.52 14.67
N GLU A 439 -3.81 -17.12 13.98
CA GLU A 439 -3.66 -18.43 13.33
C GLU A 439 -2.88 -18.35 12.00
N THR A 440 -2.96 -17.23 11.29
CA THR A 440 -2.25 -16.92 10.04
C THR A 440 -0.95 -16.16 10.29
N SER A 441 -0.60 -15.89 11.55
CA SER A 441 0.64 -15.21 11.89
C SER A 441 1.81 -16.07 11.44
N ASP A 442 2.85 -15.41 10.95
CA ASP A 442 4.09 -16.04 10.53
C ASP A 442 4.64 -17.04 11.57
N LYS A 443 5.27 -18.12 11.09
CA LYS A 443 5.88 -19.14 11.95
C LYS A 443 7.39 -19.07 11.81
N CYS A 444 8.05 -19.14 12.97
CA CYS A 444 9.50 -19.30 13.02
C CYS A 444 9.96 -20.51 12.20
N CYS A 445 10.86 -20.26 11.26
CA CYS A 445 11.57 -21.33 10.58
C CYS A 445 12.56 -22.00 11.55
N THR A 446 12.69 -23.33 11.46
CA THR A 446 13.74 -24.06 12.20
C THR A 446 15.03 -24.09 11.38
N ASN A 447 16.19 -24.21 12.02
CA ASN A 447 17.55 -24.14 11.43
C ASN A 447 17.83 -25.04 10.20
N THR A 448 16.89 -25.91 9.80
CA THR A 448 17.05 -26.84 8.68
C THR A 448 15.92 -26.82 7.64
N ALA A 449 14.79 -26.16 7.90
CA ALA A 449 13.72 -25.90 6.92
C ALA A 449 12.52 -25.15 7.55
N CYS A 450 11.83 -24.36 6.73
CA CYS A 450 10.43 -23.98 6.94
C CYS A 450 9.53 -25.09 6.36
N THR A 451 9.43 -26.27 6.99
CA THR A 451 8.45 -27.29 6.59
C THR A 451 7.10 -27.02 7.26
N GLY A 452 6.52 -25.86 6.98
CA GLY A 452 5.15 -25.56 7.35
C GLY A 452 4.25 -25.83 6.16
N ASN A 453 3.46 -26.91 6.19
CA ASN A 453 2.18 -26.86 5.47
C ASN A 453 1.30 -25.85 6.22
N SER A 454 1.55 -24.55 6.03
CA SER A 454 0.56 -23.54 6.35
C SER A 454 -0.56 -23.70 5.32
N THR A 455 -1.66 -24.33 5.74
CA THR A 455 -2.81 -24.57 4.87
C THR A 455 -3.65 -23.31 4.63
N ASP A 456 -3.26 -22.13 5.14
CA ASP A 456 -3.96 -20.87 4.90
C ASP A 456 -3.05 -19.65 5.24
N PRO A 457 -2.18 -19.16 4.32
CA PRO A 457 -1.27 -18.02 4.51
C PRO A 457 -1.92 -16.67 4.18
N GLY A 458 -3.21 -16.64 3.84
CA GLY A 458 -3.92 -15.38 3.65
C GLY A 458 -4.38 -14.81 4.99
N MET A 459 -4.34 -13.48 5.14
CA MET A 459 -5.44 -12.84 5.87
C MET A 459 -6.72 -13.48 5.33
N PRO A 460 -7.63 -14.00 6.18
CA PRO A 460 -8.86 -14.52 5.65
C PRO A 460 -9.44 -13.42 4.79
N ASP A 461 -9.71 -13.75 3.53
CA ASP A 461 -10.63 -12.96 2.76
C ASP A 461 -11.80 -12.68 3.71
N VAL A 462 -12.05 -11.40 3.93
CA VAL A 462 -13.10 -10.93 4.83
C VAL A 462 -14.42 -11.62 4.46
N PHE A 463 -14.59 -12.04 3.20
CA PHE A 463 -15.71 -12.86 2.77
C PHE A 463 -15.65 -14.32 3.24
N THR A 464 -14.50 -15.00 3.24
CA THR A 464 -14.32 -16.35 3.84
C THR A 464 -14.49 -16.32 5.36
N PHE A 465 -14.06 -15.22 5.99
CA PHE A 465 -14.33 -14.92 7.40
C PHE A 465 -15.84 -14.80 7.69
N ILE A 466 -16.56 -14.01 6.89
CA ILE A 466 -18.02 -13.83 6.92
C ILE A 466 -18.75 -15.17 6.69
N GLN A 467 -18.27 -16.03 5.79
CA GLN A 467 -18.83 -17.37 5.58
C GLN A 467 -18.70 -18.29 6.81
N SER A 468 -17.60 -18.20 7.58
CA SER A 468 -17.45 -18.99 8.82
C SER A 468 -18.36 -18.52 9.96
N VAL A 469 -18.79 -17.25 9.92
CA VAL A 469 -19.81 -16.71 10.82
C VAL A 469 -21.19 -17.26 10.46
N ASN A 470 -21.43 -17.55 9.18
CA ASN A 470 -22.69 -18.11 8.65
C ASN A 470 -23.09 -19.43 9.32
N ALA A 471 -22.15 -20.35 9.57
CA ALA A 471 -22.48 -21.62 10.22
C ALA A 471 -23.02 -21.43 11.66
N THR A 472 -22.42 -20.49 12.41
CA THR A 472 -22.84 -20.19 13.79
C THR A 472 -24.09 -19.29 13.85
N MET A 473 -24.28 -18.41 12.85
CA MET A 473 -25.47 -17.56 12.76
C MET A 473 -26.69 -18.29 12.21
N ILE A 474 -26.54 -19.25 11.30
CA ILE A 474 -27.65 -20.10 10.84
C ILE A 474 -28.21 -20.91 12.02
N GLU A 475 -27.36 -21.40 12.94
CA GLU A 475 -27.80 -22.04 14.18
C GLU A 475 -28.53 -21.06 15.11
N ALA A 476 -28.07 -19.82 15.24
CA ALA A 476 -28.71 -18.79 16.09
C ALA A 476 -29.98 -18.17 15.49
N VAL A 477 -30.08 -18.10 14.16
CA VAL A 477 -31.22 -17.54 13.41
C VAL A 477 -32.30 -18.60 13.20
N GLY A 478 -31.93 -19.89 13.19
CA GLY A 478 -32.86 -21.03 13.15
C GLY A 478 -33.89 -21.05 14.28
N GLU A 479 -33.62 -20.38 15.41
CA GLU A 479 -34.58 -20.24 16.52
C GLU A 479 -35.57 -19.07 16.34
N THR A 480 -35.39 -18.18 15.36
CA THR A 480 -36.20 -16.94 15.22
C THR A 480 -37.10 -16.86 13.98
N GLY A 481 -37.25 -17.94 13.22
CA GLY A 481 -38.34 -18.09 12.24
C GLY A 481 -38.41 -17.02 11.16
N LEU A 482 -37.59 -17.14 10.11
CA LEU A 482 -37.67 -16.34 8.88
C LEU A 482 -38.41 -17.09 7.75
N GLY A 483 -39.61 -17.60 8.04
CA GLY A 483 -40.46 -18.28 7.05
C GLY A 483 -41.20 -17.37 6.06
N GLY A 484 -40.81 -16.10 5.89
CA GLY A 484 -41.57 -15.12 5.12
C GLY A 484 -40.77 -14.31 4.09
N TYR A 485 -39.53 -14.71 3.77
CA TYR A 485 -38.63 -13.91 2.94
C TYR A 485 -37.93 -14.74 1.85
N VAL A 486 -38.69 -15.57 1.14
CA VAL A 486 -38.29 -16.17 -0.14
C VAL A 486 -39.27 -15.73 -1.21
#